data_AF-D9XFB9-F1
#
_entry.id   AF-D9XFB9-F1
#
_cell.length_a   1.000
_cell.length_b   1.000
_cell.length_c   1.000
_cell.angle_alpha   90.00
_cell.angle_beta   90.00
_cell.angle_gamma   90.00
#
_symmetry.space_group_name_H-M   'P 1'
#
loop_
_entity.id
_entity.type
_entity.pdbx_description
1 polymer ?
#
loop_
_entity_poly.entity_id
_entity_poly.type
_entity_poly.pdbx_seq_one_letter_code
_entity_poly.pdbx_strand_id
1 'polypeptide(L)'
;MSGIPRRTLVKGAGVIALTAAAGSFAPATAVASPAGTPLSAARKKAPTSANGWTLEEEANHVSTVWTRPVPGTGLEVDVRIGDVEAILLHVVRRYHYEVEQLNRVDLAGWQRIGGLEKGRPESNLASGTAVRIRPGAGASGSLFPLQVLTVRDILADCEGVVRWGGDDSPVDESLFYVDRGPDDASVRGLADRLRLAEATPGQGAGVAVDVLAPSRRERAKKLVKEQRAG
;
A
#
# COMPACT_ATOMS: atom_id res chain seq x y z
N MET A 1 -39.73 16.37 24.62
CA MET A 1 -39.28 15.96 25.97
C MET A 1 -37.76 15.84 25.95
N SER A 2 -37.13 16.63 26.81
CA SER A 2 -35.74 16.63 27.29
C SER A 2 -34.58 16.52 26.31
N GLY A 3 -33.98 17.69 26.03
CA GLY A 3 -32.59 17.82 25.59
C GLY A 3 -31.61 17.57 26.75
N ILE A 4 -30.47 16.98 26.43
CA ILE A 4 -29.40 16.63 27.37
C ILE A 4 -28.46 17.84 27.52
N PRO A 5 -28.27 18.41 28.72
CA PRO A 5 -27.30 19.48 28.91
C PRO A 5 -25.88 18.93 29.10
N ARG A 6 -24.95 19.57 28.41
CA ARG A 6 -23.50 19.51 28.65
C ARG A 6 -23.18 20.12 30.03
N ARG A 7 -22.06 19.66 30.61
CA ARG A 7 -21.14 20.33 31.57
C ARG A 7 -21.05 19.63 32.94
N THR A 8 -19.97 18.87 33.12
CA THR A 8 -19.35 18.78 34.45
C THR A 8 -17.84 18.93 34.28
N LEU A 9 -17.38 20.13 34.65
CA LEU A 9 -16.01 20.53 34.80
C LEU A 9 -15.54 20.02 36.17
N VAL A 10 -14.53 19.16 36.22
CA VAL A 10 -13.84 18.86 37.49
C VAL A 10 -12.42 19.39 37.37
N LYS A 11 -12.23 20.56 37.98
CA LYS A 11 -10.92 21.09 38.39
C LYS A 11 -10.49 20.29 39.62
N GLY A 12 -9.38 19.57 39.51
CA GLY A 12 -8.72 18.93 40.64
C GLY A 12 -7.25 19.32 40.65
N ALA A 13 -6.95 20.51 41.19
CA ALA A 13 -5.60 20.86 41.60
C ALA A 13 -5.37 20.22 42.99
N GLY A 14 -4.42 19.29 43.06
CA GLY A 14 -4.02 18.63 44.30
C GLY A 14 -2.50 18.67 44.44
N VAL A 15 -1.99 19.76 45.00
CA VAL A 15 -0.65 19.83 45.56
C VAL A 15 -0.71 19.08 46.88
N ILE A 16 0.04 17.98 47.01
CA ILE A 16 0.24 17.30 48.30
C ILE A 16 1.74 17.26 48.59
N ALA A 17 2.02 17.73 49.79
CA ALA A 17 3.30 18.05 50.37
C ALA A 17 4.27 16.86 50.46
N LEU A 18 5.55 17.15 50.21
CA LEU A 18 6.69 16.33 50.61
C LEU A 18 6.79 16.30 52.14
N THR A 19 6.44 15.18 52.76
CA THR A 19 6.83 14.87 54.14
C THR A 19 8.12 14.06 54.11
N ALA A 20 9.21 14.68 54.53
CA ALA A 20 10.49 14.02 54.76
C ALA A 20 10.39 13.13 56.01
N ALA A 21 10.36 11.81 55.81
CA ALA A 21 10.59 10.86 56.89
C ALA A 21 12.07 10.49 56.90
N ALA A 22 12.77 10.98 57.93
CA ALA A 22 14.11 10.50 58.29
C ALA A 22 13.99 9.04 58.75
N GLY A 23 14.44 8.11 57.92
CA GLY A 23 14.50 6.68 58.20
C GLY A 23 15.90 6.15 57.91
N SER A 24 16.48 5.52 58.92
CA SER A 24 17.77 4.83 59.00
C SER A 24 18.48 4.49 57.69
N PHE A 25 19.69 5.04 57.53
CA PHE A 25 20.66 4.64 56.52
C PHE A 25 21.16 3.21 56.82
N ALA A 26 20.55 2.21 56.18
CA ALA A 26 21.24 0.97 55.86
C ALA A 26 22.02 1.20 54.55
N PRO A 27 23.29 0.78 54.42
CA PRO A 27 23.98 0.84 53.14
C PRO A 27 23.31 -0.16 52.20
N ALA A 28 22.42 0.31 51.35
CA ALA A 28 21.97 -0.44 50.20
C ALA A 28 23.18 -0.60 49.27
N THR A 29 23.76 -1.79 49.24
CA THR A 29 24.70 -2.18 48.20
C THR A 29 23.92 -2.14 46.88
N ALA A 30 24.12 -1.07 46.12
CA ALA A 30 23.65 -0.99 44.74
C ALA A 30 24.36 -2.10 43.97
N VAL A 31 23.66 -3.20 43.74
CA VAL A 31 24.09 -4.23 42.79
C VAL A 31 24.06 -3.52 41.45
N ALA A 32 25.24 -3.19 40.92
CA ALA A 32 25.36 -2.67 39.58
C ALA A 32 24.68 -3.67 38.65
N SER A 33 23.65 -3.21 37.93
CA SER A 33 23.12 -3.96 36.79
C SER A 33 24.32 -4.34 35.93
N PRO A 34 24.48 -5.62 35.53
CA PRO A 34 25.54 -5.98 34.61
C PRO A 34 25.42 -5.03 33.43
N ALA A 35 26.52 -4.33 33.14
CA ALA A 35 26.62 -3.44 31.99
C ALA A 35 26.08 -4.23 30.80
N GLY A 36 24.89 -3.84 30.32
CA GLY A 36 24.22 -4.53 29.24
C GLY A 36 25.22 -4.65 28.12
N THR A 37 25.53 -5.89 27.74
CA THR A 37 26.29 -6.19 26.53
C THR A 37 25.78 -5.26 25.45
N PRO A 38 26.62 -4.45 24.78
CA PRO A 38 26.11 -3.56 23.75
C PRO A 38 25.34 -4.41 22.76
N LEU A 39 24.02 -4.23 22.73
CA LEU A 39 23.12 -4.78 21.71
C LEU A 39 23.40 -4.04 20.40
N SER A 40 24.63 -4.14 19.92
CA SER A 40 25.00 -3.86 18.55
C SER A 40 25.38 -5.19 17.89
N ALA A 41 24.54 -6.21 18.10
CA ALA A 41 24.29 -7.14 17.02
C ALA A 41 23.56 -6.30 15.98
N ALA A 42 24.27 -5.84 14.95
CA ALA A 42 23.66 -5.16 13.81
C ALA A 42 22.44 -5.98 13.37
N ARG A 43 21.24 -5.47 13.67
CA ARG A 43 19.98 -6.17 13.35
C ARG A 43 20.03 -6.34 11.83
N LYS A 44 20.21 -7.58 11.36
CA LYS A 44 20.27 -7.87 9.93
C LYS A 44 19.06 -7.20 9.30
N LYS A 45 19.28 -6.28 8.35
CA LYS A 45 18.18 -5.60 7.66
C LYS A 45 17.29 -6.69 7.05
N ALA A 46 15.99 -6.62 7.33
CA ALA A 46 15.03 -7.55 6.76
C ALA A 46 15.14 -7.49 5.23
N PRO A 47 15.01 -8.63 4.53
CA PRO A 47 15.07 -8.64 3.07
C PRO A 47 13.94 -7.79 2.49
N THR A 48 14.23 -7.08 1.40
CA THR A 48 13.27 -6.23 0.69
C THR A 48 13.01 -6.73 -0.73
N SER A 49 11.84 -6.39 -1.28
CA SER A 49 11.50 -6.52 -2.70
C SER A 49 12.23 -5.46 -3.54
N ALA A 50 12.07 -5.54 -4.87
CA ALA A 50 12.69 -4.63 -5.83
C ALA A 50 12.38 -3.15 -5.54
N ASN A 51 11.16 -2.83 -5.12
CA ASN A 51 10.75 -1.47 -4.73
C ASN A 51 11.14 -1.08 -3.27
N GLY A 52 11.93 -1.90 -2.57
CA GLY A 52 12.47 -1.56 -1.25
C GLY A 52 11.57 -1.85 -0.05
N TRP A 53 10.39 -2.45 -0.25
CA TRP A 53 9.50 -2.84 0.84
C TRP A 53 9.93 -4.16 1.48
N THR A 54 9.75 -4.30 2.79
CA THR A 54 10.08 -5.54 3.51
C THR A 54 9.24 -6.71 3.01
N LEU A 55 9.91 -7.84 2.76
CA LEU A 55 9.23 -9.09 2.39
C LEU A 55 8.46 -9.65 3.57
N GLU A 56 7.32 -10.26 3.29
CA GLU A 56 6.49 -10.96 4.26
C GLU A 56 6.60 -12.46 4.03
N GLU A 57 6.71 -13.24 5.11
CA GLU A 57 6.82 -14.70 5.01
C GLU A 57 5.47 -15.37 4.80
N GLU A 58 4.42 -14.83 5.41
CA GLU A 58 3.05 -15.34 5.40
C GLU A 58 2.07 -14.16 5.32
N ALA A 59 1.02 -14.28 4.50
CA ALA A 59 -0.14 -13.39 4.59
C ALA A 59 -1.09 -13.86 5.70
N ASN A 60 -1.87 -12.92 6.26
CA ASN A 60 -2.94 -13.24 7.22
C ASN A 60 -2.47 -13.88 8.55
N HIS A 61 -1.19 -13.73 8.90
CA HIS A 61 -0.63 -14.25 10.15
C HIS A 61 0.53 -13.36 10.64
N VAL A 62 0.29 -12.55 11.68
CA VAL A 62 1.26 -11.58 12.26
C VAL A 62 2.08 -10.86 11.17
N SER A 63 1.37 -10.38 10.14
CA SER A 63 1.94 -9.77 8.94
C SER A 63 1.30 -8.42 8.65
N THR A 64 1.99 -7.62 7.85
CA THR A 64 1.43 -6.39 7.27
C THR A 64 0.60 -6.65 6.01
N VAL A 65 0.53 -7.90 5.54
CA VAL A 65 -0.30 -8.32 4.41
C VAL A 65 -1.55 -9.02 4.92
N TRP A 66 -2.70 -8.55 4.44
CA TRP A 66 -4.00 -9.07 4.84
C TRP A 66 -4.95 -9.19 3.65
N THR A 67 -5.92 -10.09 3.72
CA THR A 67 -7.01 -10.19 2.76
C THR A 67 -7.89 -8.96 2.87
N ARG A 68 -8.00 -8.20 1.78
CA ARG A 68 -8.80 -6.97 1.70
C ARG A 68 -9.90 -7.11 0.64
N PRO A 69 -11.15 -6.73 0.94
CA PRO A 69 -12.19 -6.69 -0.06
C PRO A 69 -11.93 -5.54 -1.04
N VAL A 70 -12.13 -5.81 -2.33
CA VAL A 70 -12.11 -4.79 -3.37
C VAL A 70 -13.53 -4.18 -3.44
N PRO A 71 -13.72 -2.89 -3.09
CA PRO A 71 -15.05 -2.33 -2.97
C PRO A 71 -15.89 -2.43 -4.26
N GLY A 72 -17.11 -2.96 -4.12
CA GLY A 72 -18.11 -3.04 -5.18
C GLY A 72 -17.91 -4.15 -6.22
N THR A 73 -16.81 -4.91 -6.17
CA THR A 73 -16.54 -5.98 -7.16
C THR A 73 -16.89 -7.38 -6.64
N GLY A 74 -17.05 -7.54 -5.32
CA GLY A 74 -17.21 -8.85 -4.68
C GLY A 74 -15.93 -9.70 -4.65
N LEU A 75 -14.79 -9.11 -5.01
CA LEU A 75 -13.47 -9.75 -4.99
C LEU A 75 -12.72 -9.41 -3.70
N GLU A 76 -11.73 -10.23 -3.37
CA GLU A 76 -10.82 -10.04 -2.26
C GLU A 76 -9.39 -10.33 -2.72
N VAL A 77 -8.41 -9.66 -2.14
CA VAL A 77 -7.01 -9.83 -2.51
C VAL A 77 -6.10 -9.59 -1.31
N ASP A 78 -5.05 -10.41 -1.18
CA ASP A 78 -4.03 -10.24 -0.16
C ASP A 78 -3.07 -9.13 -0.56
N VAL A 79 -3.08 -8.02 0.17
CA VAL A 79 -2.21 -6.86 -0.09
C VAL A 79 -1.67 -6.29 1.21
N ARG A 80 -0.57 -5.54 1.12
CA ARG A 80 -0.03 -4.79 2.24
C ARG A 80 -1.03 -3.72 2.67
N ILE A 81 -1.43 -3.74 3.93
CA ILE A 81 -2.41 -2.81 4.50
C ILE A 81 -1.88 -1.38 4.54
N GLY A 82 -2.78 -0.40 4.56
CA GLY A 82 -2.44 1.03 4.69
C GLY A 82 -2.45 1.77 3.34
N ASP A 83 -1.36 2.46 3.00
CA ASP A 83 -1.29 3.29 1.79
C ASP A 83 -1.28 2.45 0.51
N VAL A 84 -0.56 1.34 0.53
CA VAL A 84 -0.51 0.37 -0.58
C VAL A 84 -1.89 -0.21 -0.86
N GLU A 85 -2.63 -0.59 0.18
CA GLU A 85 -4.02 -1.07 0.06
C GLU A 85 -4.89 -0.06 -0.68
N ALA A 86 -4.89 1.22 -0.27
CA ALA A 86 -5.72 2.25 -0.91
C ALA A 86 -5.41 2.39 -2.41
N ILE A 87 -4.13 2.31 -2.78
CA ILE A 87 -3.65 2.45 -4.16
C ILE A 87 -3.99 1.21 -5.00
N LEU A 88 -3.62 0.01 -4.54
CA LEU A 88 -3.82 -1.21 -5.33
C LEU A 88 -5.30 -1.57 -5.45
N LEU A 89 -6.11 -1.36 -4.40
CA LEU A 89 -7.56 -1.57 -4.49
C LEU A 89 -8.22 -0.59 -5.47
N HIS A 90 -7.73 0.66 -5.55
CA HIS A 90 -8.20 1.61 -6.56
C HIS A 90 -7.90 1.12 -7.99
N VAL A 91 -6.68 0.65 -8.24
CA VAL A 91 -6.27 0.10 -9.55
C VAL A 91 -7.14 -1.09 -9.94
N VAL A 92 -7.26 -2.10 -9.06
CA VAL A 92 -8.07 -3.31 -9.32
C VAL A 92 -9.53 -2.94 -9.58
N ARG A 93 -10.09 -2.03 -8.78
CA ARG A 93 -11.48 -1.60 -8.91
C ARG A 93 -11.72 -0.88 -10.24
N ARG A 94 -10.85 0.06 -10.64
CA ARG A 94 -10.99 0.72 -11.95
C ARG A 94 -10.80 -0.26 -13.10
N TYR A 95 -9.86 -1.19 -12.99
CA TYR A 95 -9.70 -2.25 -13.99
C TYR A 95 -11.01 -3.05 -14.15
N HIS A 96 -11.61 -3.48 -13.04
CA HIS A 96 -12.85 -4.24 -13.03
C HIS A 96 -14.03 -3.51 -13.70
N TYR A 97 -14.14 -2.20 -13.52
CA TYR A 97 -15.26 -1.42 -14.08
C TYR A 97 -15.01 -0.89 -15.49
N GLU A 98 -13.76 -0.59 -15.84
CA GLU A 98 -13.45 0.20 -17.02
C GLU A 98 -12.70 -0.60 -18.09
N VAL A 99 -11.99 -1.67 -17.72
CA VAL A 99 -11.21 -2.50 -18.65
C VAL A 99 -11.95 -3.79 -18.98
N GLU A 100 -12.31 -4.55 -17.95
CA GLU A 100 -13.12 -5.77 -18.04
C GLU A 100 -13.53 -6.26 -16.65
N GLN A 101 -14.68 -6.93 -16.57
CA GLN A 101 -15.15 -7.52 -15.32
C GLN A 101 -14.28 -8.71 -14.93
N LEU A 102 -13.67 -8.63 -13.75
CA LEU A 102 -12.80 -9.67 -13.18
C LEU A 102 -13.60 -10.70 -12.38
N ASN A 103 -13.22 -11.98 -12.48
CA ASN A 103 -13.62 -13.04 -11.56
C ASN A 103 -12.53 -13.29 -10.50
N ARG A 104 -12.83 -14.12 -9.49
CA ARG A 104 -11.87 -14.48 -8.44
C ARG A 104 -10.56 -15.06 -8.98
N VAL A 105 -10.63 -15.84 -10.06
CA VAL A 105 -9.43 -16.44 -10.69
C VAL A 105 -8.57 -15.42 -11.45
N ASP A 106 -9.14 -14.26 -11.78
CA ASP A 106 -8.49 -13.21 -12.55
C ASP A 106 -7.77 -12.19 -11.64
N LEU A 107 -7.67 -12.45 -10.34
CA LEU A 107 -7.01 -11.57 -9.39
C LEU A 107 -6.16 -12.38 -8.40
N ALA A 108 -4.87 -12.07 -8.32
CA ALA A 108 -3.96 -12.61 -7.33
C ALA A 108 -3.18 -11.49 -6.63
N GLY A 109 -2.98 -11.63 -5.33
CA GLY A 109 -2.27 -10.68 -4.48
C GLY A 109 -0.89 -11.20 -4.09
N TRP A 110 -0.57 -11.09 -2.80
CA TRP A 110 0.67 -11.53 -2.21
C TRP A 110 1.04 -12.97 -2.58
N GLN A 111 2.34 -13.18 -2.85
CA GLN A 111 2.92 -14.48 -3.15
C GLN A 111 4.25 -14.62 -2.44
N ARG A 112 4.52 -15.80 -1.87
CA ARG A 112 5.80 -16.07 -1.21
C ARG A 112 6.97 -15.90 -2.19
N ILE A 113 8.10 -15.37 -1.71
CA ILE A 113 9.30 -15.12 -2.52
C ILE A 113 9.90 -16.39 -3.17
N GLY A 114 9.56 -17.61 -2.69
CA GLY A 114 10.23 -18.86 -3.05
C GLY A 114 10.25 -19.24 -4.53
N GLY A 115 9.47 -18.58 -5.39
CA GLY A 115 9.51 -18.72 -6.85
C GLY A 115 9.74 -17.41 -7.62
N LEU A 116 10.06 -16.32 -6.92
CA LEU A 116 10.16 -14.98 -7.49
C LEU A 116 11.60 -14.48 -7.44
N GLU A 117 12.06 -13.82 -8.51
CA GLU A 117 13.40 -13.25 -8.53
C GLU A 117 13.43 -11.95 -7.73
N LYS A 118 14.21 -11.91 -6.64
CA LYS A 118 14.22 -10.79 -5.67
C LYS A 118 14.51 -9.41 -6.29
N GLY A 119 15.29 -9.36 -7.37
CA GLY A 119 15.67 -8.11 -8.04
C GLY A 119 14.67 -7.63 -9.09
N ARG A 120 13.60 -8.39 -9.34
CA ARG A 120 12.66 -8.11 -10.42
C ARG A 120 11.31 -7.60 -9.89
N PRO A 121 10.52 -6.94 -10.75
CA PRO A 121 9.22 -6.39 -10.37
C PRO A 121 8.28 -7.39 -9.68
N GLU A 122 8.29 -8.67 -10.07
CA GLU A 122 7.43 -9.68 -9.45
C GLU A 122 7.72 -9.92 -7.97
N SER A 123 8.94 -9.63 -7.49
CA SER A 123 9.26 -9.70 -6.06
C SER A 123 8.40 -8.78 -5.19
N ASN A 124 7.78 -7.75 -5.78
CA ASN A 124 6.86 -6.85 -5.09
C ASN A 124 5.58 -7.56 -4.63
N LEU A 125 5.25 -8.72 -5.22
CA LEU A 125 4.17 -9.60 -4.73
C LEU A 125 4.52 -10.13 -3.33
N ALA A 126 5.79 -10.43 -3.05
CA ALA A 126 6.23 -10.96 -1.75
C ALA A 126 6.28 -9.93 -0.62
N SER A 127 6.24 -8.63 -0.93
CA SER A 127 6.03 -7.56 0.06
C SER A 127 4.57 -7.09 0.13
N GLY A 128 3.68 -7.68 -0.67
CA GLY A 128 2.26 -7.30 -0.78
C GLY A 128 2.03 -5.96 -1.46
N THR A 129 3.00 -5.48 -2.23
CA THR A 129 2.99 -4.17 -2.92
C THR A 129 2.76 -4.29 -4.43
N ALA A 130 2.28 -5.44 -4.86
CA ALA A 130 1.85 -5.73 -6.21
C ALA A 130 0.62 -6.62 -6.21
N VAL A 131 -0.09 -6.63 -7.34
CA VAL A 131 -1.17 -7.56 -7.67
C VAL A 131 -0.96 -8.06 -9.09
N ARG A 132 -1.49 -9.25 -9.38
CA ARG A 132 -1.66 -9.77 -10.74
C ARG A 132 -3.14 -9.74 -11.12
N ILE A 133 -3.44 -9.05 -12.20
CA ILE A 133 -4.76 -9.04 -12.84
C ILE A 133 -4.67 -9.89 -14.10
N ARG A 134 -5.58 -10.86 -14.27
CA ARG A 134 -5.49 -11.96 -15.24
C ARG A 134 -4.17 -12.74 -15.14
N PRO A 135 -3.92 -13.50 -14.06
CA PRO A 135 -2.75 -14.36 -13.98
C PRO A 135 -2.67 -15.29 -15.22
N GLY A 136 -1.66 -15.07 -16.08
CA GLY A 136 -1.55 -15.73 -17.40
C GLY A 136 -1.38 -14.75 -18.57
N ALA A 137 -1.73 -13.48 -18.40
CA ALA A 137 -1.43 -12.38 -19.31
C ALA A 137 0.06 -11.93 -19.22
N GLY A 138 0.99 -12.89 -19.18
CA GLY A 138 2.43 -12.63 -19.01
C GLY A 138 3.17 -12.25 -20.28
N ALA A 139 2.48 -11.86 -21.35
CA ALA A 139 3.05 -11.51 -22.64
C ALA A 139 2.35 -10.28 -23.22
N SER A 140 2.98 -9.64 -24.19
CA SER A 140 2.38 -8.49 -24.87
C SER A 140 1.17 -8.89 -25.73
N GLY A 141 0.18 -7.98 -25.81
CA GLY A 141 -0.98 -8.15 -26.68
C GLY A 141 -2.13 -8.94 -26.08
N SER A 142 -2.17 -9.11 -24.75
CA SER A 142 -3.29 -9.74 -24.04
C SER A 142 -4.49 -8.79 -23.87
N LEU A 143 -4.27 -7.48 -24.05
CA LEU A 143 -5.26 -6.40 -23.99
C LEU A 143 -5.55 -5.80 -25.36
N PHE A 144 -6.82 -5.49 -25.60
CA PHE A 144 -7.22 -4.73 -26.79
C PHE A 144 -6.71 -3.27 -26.73
N PRO A 145 -6.54 -2.58 -27.87
CA PRO A 145 -6.01 -1.21 -27.88
C PRO A 145 -6.77 -0.23 -26.97
N LEU A 146 -8.10 -0.33 -26.88
CA LEU A 146 -8.90 0.52 -25.99
C LEU A 146 -8.71 0.15 -24.51
N GLN A 147 -8.53 -1.12 -24.19
CA GLN A 147 -8.20 -1.58 -22.84
C GLN A 147 -6.83 -1.05 -22.41
N VAL A 148 -5.84 -1.10 -23.30
CA VAL A 148 -4.52 -0.50 -23.05
C VAL A 148 -4.65 0.99 -22.75
N LEU A 149 -5.41 1.75 -23.55
CA LEU A 149 -5.65 3.18 -23.29
C LEU A 149 -6.27 3.43 -21.91
N THR A 150 -7.22 2.59 -21.51
CA THR A 150 -7.88 2.68 -20.21
C THR A 150 -6.91 2.34 -19.06
N VAL A 151 -6.09 1.30 -19.22
CA VAL A 151 -4.99 1.01 -18.27
C VAL A 151 -4.04 2.20 -18.15
N ARG A 152 -3.67 2.85 -19.26
CA ARG A 152 -2.80 4.04 -19.22
C ARG A 152 -3.43 5.20 -18.47
N ASP A 153 -4.74 5.38 -18.62
CA ASP A 153 -5.49 6.41 -17.91
C ASP A 153 -5.52 6.15 -16.39
N ILE A 154 -5.75 4.90 -15.99
CA ILE A 154 -5.70 4.47 -14.58
C ILE A 154 -4.32 4.77 -13.97
N LEU A 155 -3.24 4.41 -14.67
CA LEU A 155 -1.87 4.67 -14.22
C LEU A 155 -1.57 6.18 -14.14
N ALA A 156 -2.08 6.97 -15.09
CA ALA A 156 -1.94 8.43 -15.07
C ALA A 156 -2.66 9.09 -13.88
N ASP A 157 -3.82 8.57 -13.49
CA ASP A 157 -4.52 9.02 -12.27
C ASP A 157 -3.81 8.56 -10.99
N CYS A 158 -2.96 7.54 -11.07
CA CYS A 158 -2.02 7.15 -10.01
C CYS A 158 -0.73 7.98 -10.02
N GLU A 159 -0.60 9.00 -10.89
CA GLU A 159 0.51 9.96 -10.92
C GLU A 159 1.92 9.30 -10.95
N GLY A 160 2.02 8.12 -11.58
CA GLY A 160 3.28 7.38 -11.70
C GLY A 160 3.77 6.73 -10.40
N VAL A 161 2.94 6.64 -9.36
CA VAL A 161 3.21 5.82 -8.16
C VAL A 161 3.06 4.33 -8.47
N VAL A 162 2.20 3.99 -9.43
CA VAL A 162 1.96 2.61 -9.90
C VAL A 162 2.61 2.41 -11.27
N ARG A 163 3.30 1.29 -11.44
CA ARG A 163 3.82 0.83 -12.73
C ARG A 163 3.10 -0.45 -13.16
N TRP A 164 3.09 -0.68 -14.47
CA TRP A 164 2.46 -1.83 -15.11
C TRP A 164 3.52 -2.65 -15.85
N GLY A 165 3.55 -3.95 -15.58
CA GLY A 165 4.50 -4.89 -16.16
C GLY A 165 4.41 -5.01 -17.68
N GLY A 166 3.34 -4.49 -18.30
CA GLY A 166 3.23 -4.34 -19.75
C GLY A 166 4.32 -3.45 -20.38
N ASP A 167 4.98 -2.61 -19.59
CA ASP A 167 6.15 -1.80 -20.02
C ASP A 167 7.50 -2.40 -19.64
N ASP A 168 7.51 -3.57 -19.01
CA ASP A 168 8.73 -4.15 -18.44
C ASP A 168 9.49 -4.99 -19.47
N SER A 169 10.72 -5.32 -19.13
CA SER A 169 11.51 -6.31 -19.86
C SER A 169 11.99 -7.40 -18.89
N PRO A 170 11.44 -8.62 -18.98
CA PRO A 170 10.39 -9.08 -19.88
C PRO A 170 9.03 -8.44 -19.55
N VAL A 171 8.16 -8.44 -20.56
CA VAL A 171 6.79 -7.96 -20.44
C VAL A 171 5.99 -8.90 -19.53
N ASP A 172 5.16 -8.32 -18.68
CA ASP A 172 4.15 -9.02 -17.88
C ASP A 172 2.90 -8.14 -17.76
N GLU A 173 1.97 -8.24 -18.73
CA GLU A 173 0.75 -7.43 -18.75
C GLU A 173 -0.21 -7.72 -17.58
N SER A 174 0.02 -8.78 -16.80
CA SER A 174 -0.77 -9.07 -15.61
C SER A 174 -0.31 -8.29 -14.38
N LEU A 175 0.95 -7.83 -14.33
CA LEU A 175 1.56 -7.32 -13.11
C LEU A 175 1.31 -5.81 -12.92
N PHE A 176 0.78 -5.42 -11.78
CA PHE A 176 0.64 -4.01 -11.35
C PHE A 176 1.26 -3.84 -9.98
N TYR A 177 2.09 -2.81 -9.79
CA TYR A 177 2.83 -2.67 -8.55
C TYR A 177 3.18 -1.23 -8.21
N VAL A 178 3.39 -0.97 -6.91
CA VAL A 178 3.88 0.33 -6.43
C VAL A 178 5.35 0.46 -6.77
N ASP A 179 5.71 1.48 -7.54
CA ASP A 179 7.06 1.70 -8.08
C ASP A 179 7.97 2.46 -7.11
N ARG A 180 7.42 2.91 -5.98
CA ARG A 180 8.11 3.74 -4.98
C ARG A 180 8.32 2.98 -3.67
N GLY A 181 9.38 3.36 -2.96
CA GLY A 181 9.70 2.81 -1.64
C GLY A 181 8.77 3.28 -0.53
N PRO A 182 8.86 2.66 0.66
CA PRO A 182 7.98 2.95 1.80
C PRO A 182 8.10 4.38 2.35
N ASP A 183 9.24 5.04 2.13
CA ASP A 183 9.52 6.39 2.63
C ASP A 183 9.18 7.50 1.61
N ASP A 184 8.67 7.13 0.42
CA ASP A 184 8.34 8.10 -0.63
C ASP A 184 7.01 8.81 -0.32
N ALA A 185 7.07 10.14 -0.20
CA ALA A 185 5.91 10.97 0.13
C ALA A 185 4.79 10.91 -0.91
N SER A 186 5.10 10.56 -2.17
CA SER A 186 4.10 10.42 -3.24
C SER A 186 3.13 9.27 -2.99
N VAL A 187 3.58 8.18 -2.34
CA VAL A 187 2.74 7.03 -1.98
C VAL A 187 1.65 7.48 -1.00
N ARG A 188 2.05 8.15 0.08
CA ARG A 188 1.10 8.68 1.08
C ARG A 188 0.17 9.71 0.47
N GLY A 189 0.72 10.65 -0.30
CA GLY A 189 -0.06 11.72 -0.93
C GLY A 189 -1.12 11.18 -1.89
N LEU A 190 -0.80 10.16 -2.68
CA LEU A 190 -1.77 9.49 -3.54
C LEU A 190 -2.82 8.75 -2.71
N ALA A 191 -2.41 7.94 -1.72
CA ALA A 191 -3.33 7.18 -0.89
C ALA A 191 -4.36 8.08 -0.18
N ASP A 192 -3.93 9.23 0.34
CA ASP A 192 -4.83 10.19 1.01
C ASP A 192 -5.83 10.81 0.03
N ARG A 193 -5.40 11.15 -1.20
CA ARG A 193 -6.32 11.63 -2.24
C ARG A 193 -7.34 10.57 -2.64
N LEU A 194 -6.91 9.32 -2.79
CA LEU A 194 -7.80 8.21 -3.13
C LEU A 194 -8.83 7.96 -2.03
N ARG A 195 -8.43 7.96 -0.77
CA ARG A 195 -9.36 7.83 0.36
C ARG A 195 -10.37 8.98 0.41
N LEU A 196 -9.91 10.22 0.16
CA LEU A 196 -10.80 11.39 0.10
C LEU A 196 -11.80 11.27 -1.04
N ALA A 197 -11.35 10.85 -2.22
CA ALA A 197 -12.18 10.60 -3.38
C ALA A 197 -13.22 9.50 -3.10
N GLU A 198 -12.84 8.40 -2.45
CA GLU A 198 -13.75 7.33 -2.06
C GLU A 198 -14.79 7.79 -1.02
N ALA A 199 -14.42 8.69 -0.11
CA ALA A 199 -15.35 9.29 0.83
C ALA A 199 -16.28 10.34 0.20
N THR A 200 -15.98 10.80 -1.03
CA THR A 200 -16.72 11.85 -1.72
C THR A 200 -17.62 11.26 -2.81
N PRO A 201 -18.96 11.36 -2.70
CA PRO A 201 -19.87 10.82 -3.70
C PRO A 201 -19.55 11.32 -5.11
N GLY A 202 -19.43 10.39 -6.06
CA GLY A 202 -19.15 10.70 -7.47
C GLY A 202 -17.69 11.02 -7.80
N GLN A 203 -16.74 10.77 -6.88
CA GLN A 203 -15.31 11.00 -7.13
C GLN A 203 -14.43 9.74 -6.97
N GLY A 204 -14.97 8.63 -6.48
CA GLY A 204 -14.23 7.37 -6.32
C GLY A 204 -13.98 6.61 -7.63
N ALA A 205 -13.41 5.40 -7.52
CA ALA A 205 -13.16 4.54 -8.67
C ALA A 205 -14.46 4.11 -9.39
N GLY A 206 -14.41 4.01 -10.72
CA GLY A 206 -15.54 3.59 -11.56
C GLY A 206 -16.52 4.70 -11.94
N VAL A 207 -16.21 5.96 -11.64
CA VAL A 207 -16.95 7.11 -12.20
C VAL A 207 -16.72 7.14 -13.70
N ALA A 208 -17.79 7.34 -14.48
CA ALA A 208 -17.70 7.41 -15.93
C ALA A 208 -16.77 8.57 -16.34
N VAL A 209 -15.67 8.23 -17.02
CA VAL A 209 -14.69 9.17 -17.54
C VAL A 209 -14.55 9.01 -19.05
N ASP A 210 -14.38 10.12 -19.76
CA ASP A 210 -13.96 10.08 -21.17
C ASP A 210 -12.45 9.83 -21.25
N VAL A 211 -12.06 8.56 -21.36
CA VAL A 211 -10.68 8.12 -21.53
C VAL A 211 -10.05 8.68 -22.83
N LEU A 212 -10.87 9.04 -23.82
CA LEU A 212 -10.41 9.59 -25.09
C LEU A 212 -10.20 11.11 -25.05
N ALA A 213 -10.60 11.78 -23.97
CA ALA A 213 -10.40 13.21 -23.78
C ALA A 213 -8.92 13.59 -24.00
N PRO A 214 -8.61 14.63 -24.80
CA PRO A 214 -7.24 14.96 -25.17
C PRO A 214 -6.30 15.15 -23.97
N SER A 215 -6.75 15.83 -22.92
CA SER A 215 -5.96 16.06 -21.70
C SER A 215 -5.56 14.76 -21.00
N ARG A 216 -6.48 13.79 -20.89
CA ARG A 216 -6.21 12.47 -20.30
C ARG A 216 -5.21 11.69 -21.12
N ARG A 217 -5.40 11.66 -22.45
CA ARG A 217 -4.47 10.99 -23.37
C ARG A 217 -3.06 11.58 -23.32
N GLU A 218 -2.92 12.90 -23.22
CA GLU A 218 -1.60 13.53 -23.12
C GLU A 218 -0.92 13.23 -21.77
N ARG A 219 -1.65 13.23 -20.65
CA ARG A 219 -1.09 12.78 -19.35
C ARG A 219 -0.61 11.33 -19.41
N ALA A 220 -1.42 10.44 -19.97
CA ALA A 220 -1.07 9.03 -20.15
C ALA A 220 0.19 8.85 -21.02
N LYS A 221 0.26 9.53 -22.18
CA LYS A 221 1.45 9.49 -23.05
C LYS A 221 2.71 10.02 -22.36
N LYS A 222 2.57 11.11 -21.60
CA LYS A 222 3.68 11.69 -20.83
C LYS A 222 4.20 10.68 -19.81
N LEU A 223 3.31 10.07 -19.04
CA LEU A 223 3.68 9.06 -18.04
C LEU A 223 4.41 7.87 -18.67
N VAL A 224 3.93 7.35 -19.81
CA VAL A 224 4.60 6.24 -20.51
C VAL A 224 6.03 6.59 -20.90
N LYS A 225 6.29 7.84 -21.34
CA LYS A 225 7.65 8.28 -21.67
C LYS A 225 8.54 8.33 -20.42
N GLU A 226 8.01 8.83 -19.32
CA GLU A 226 8.73 8.92 -18.04
C GLU A 226 9.08 7.53 -17.49
N GLN A 227 8.11 6.61 -17.47
CA GLN A 227 8.27 5.25 -16.93
C GLN A 227 9.13 4.32 -17.80
N ARG A 228 9.34 4.65 -19.08
CA ARG A 228 10.25 3.91 -19.97
C ARG A 228 11.67 4.48 -20.00
N ALA A 229 11.87 5.67 -19.46
CA ALA A 229 13.17 6.33 -19.42
C ALA A 229 13.94 6.08 -18.11
N GLY A 230 13.23 5.70 -17.03
CA GLY A 230 13.80 5.27 -15.75
C GLY A 230 13.92 3.75 -15.69
#